data_AF-A0A7S6MHC9-F1
#
_entry.id   AF-A0A7S6MHC9-F1
#
_cell.length_a   1.000
_cell.length_b   1.000
_cell.length_c   1.000
_cell.angle_alpha   90.00
_cell.angle_beta   90.00
_cell.angle_gamma   90.00
#
_symmetry.space_group_name_H-M   'P 1'
#
loop_
_entity.id
_entity.type
_entity.pdbx_description
1 polymer ?
#
loop_
_entity_poly.entity_id
_entity_poly.type
_entity_poly.pdbx_seq_one_letter_code
_entity_poly.pdbx_strand_id
1 'polypeptide(L)'
;MKKIVIALLMLIAAPVMAADYWKMTGVMAVYSGQFGSPYSAPIVNETRYKSEKLCDAAINQITQSHPRYTSINSEGVMLPASKATNGWVAVAAACIKQTE
;
A
#
# COMPACT_ATOMS: atom_id res chain seq x y z
N MET A 1 -21.82 -49.29 12.11
CA MET A 1 -20.61 -48.43 12.18
C MET A 1 -20.49 -47.39 11.05
N LYS A 2 -21.46 -47.25 10.13
CA LYS A 2 -21.37 -46.33 8.97
C LYS A 2 -22.00 -44.94 9.18
N LYS A 3 -22.76 -44.76 10.28
CA LYS A 3 -23.53 -43.53 10.57
C LYS A 3 -22.78 -42.49 11.41
N ILE A 4 -21.67 -42.86 12.05
CA ILE A 4 -20.90 -41.96 12.95
C ILE A 4 -19.93 -41.08 12.15
N VAL A 5 -19.48 -41.54 10.97
CA VAL A 5 -18.50 -40.80 10.16
C VAL A 5 -19.10 -39.54 9.52
N ILE A 6 -20.41 -39.50 9.27
CA ILE A 6 -21.06 -38.35 8.61
C ILE A 6 -21.28 -37.18 9.57
N ALA A 7 -21.48 -37.44 10.87
CA ALA A 7 -21.68 -36.38 11.86
C ALA A 7 -20.39 -35.59 12.17
N LEU A 8 -19.21 -36.21 12.01
CA LEU A 8 -17.93 -35.56 12.26
C LEU A 8 -17.51 -34.58 11.15
N LEU A 9 -18.01 -34.77 9.92
CA LEU A 9 -17.73 -33.91 8.76
C LEU A 9 -18.46 -32.55 8.85
N MET A 10 -19.55 -32.45 9.61
CA MET A 10 -20.30 -31.20 9.80
C MET A 10 -19.65 -30.25 10.83
N LEU A 11 -18.70 -30.74 11.64
CA LEU A 11 -17.99 -29.93 12.64
C LEU A 11 -16.82 -29.10 12.06
N ILE A 12 -16.49 -29.30 10.78
CA ILE A 12 -15.43 -28.55 10.07
C ILE A 12 -16.02 -27.45 9.17
N ALA A 13 -17.32 -27.14 9.32
CA ALA A 13 -17.85 -25.86 8.86
C ALA A 13 -17.39 -24.75 9.82
N ALA A 14 -16.07 -24.54 9.90
CA ALA A 14 -15.52 -23.37 10.55
C ALA A 14 -16.16 -22.14 9.87
N PRO A 15 -16.66 -21.15 10.63
CA PRO A 15 -17.06 -19.90 10.02
C PRO A 15 -15.82 -19.38 9.28
N VAL A 16 -15.96 -19.12 7.98
CA VAL A 16 -15.03 -18.25 7.26
C VAL A 16 -15.19 -16.90 7.95
N MET A 17 -14.42 -16.71 9.03
CA MET A 17 -14.42 -15.47 9.79
C MET A 17 -13.85 -14.44 8.84
N ALA A 18 -14.73 -13.57 8.37
CA ALA A 18 -14.34 -12.51 7.46
C ALA A 18 -13.17 -11.75 8.09
N ALA A 19 -12.02 -11.77 7.43
CA ALA A 19 -10.80 -11.28 8.02
C ALA A 19 -10.76 -9.77 7.85
N ASP A 20 -10.92 -9.04 8.96
CA ASP A 20 -10.76 -7.60 8.94
C ASP A 20 -9.32 -7.22 8.58
N TYR A 21 -9.16 -6.32 7.62
CA TYR A 21 -7.87 -5.74 7.27
C TYR A 21 -7.99 -4.24 7.03
N TRP A 22 -6.87 -3.55 7.02
CA TRP A 22 -6.80 -2.11 6.77
C TRP A 22 -6.12 -1.86 5.44
N LYS A 23 -6.70 -0.97 4.63
CA LYS A 23 -6.13 -0.56 3.34
C LYS A 23 -5.89 0.95 3.35
N MET A 24 -4.70 1.34 2.93
CA MET A 24 -4.33 2.74 2.77
C MET A 24 -5.04 3.31 1.52
N THR A 25 -5.69 4.45 1.69
CA THR A 25 -6.31 5.21 0.58
C THR A 25 -5.95 6.68 0.74
N GLY A 26 -5.50 7.31 -0.34
CA GLY A 26 -5.12 8.71 -0.30
C GLY A 26 -4.37 9.17 -1.52
N VAL A 27 -3.81 10.37 -1.42
CA VAL A 27 -2.96 10.99 -2.43
C VAL A 27 -1.59 11.30 -1.83
N MET A 28 -0.57 11.17 -2.65
CA MET A 28 0.77 11.66 -2.34
C MET A 28 1.15 12.76 -3.32
N ALA A 29 1.91 13.74 -2.85
CA ALA A 29 2.53 14.76 -3.67
C ALA A 29 4.04 14.75 -3.46
N VAL A 30 4.78 14.76 -4.55
CA VAL A 30 6.23 14.76 -4.59
C VAL A 30 6.69 16.15 -4.99
N TYR A 31 7.32 16.85 -4.04
CA TYR A 31 7.99 18.13 -4.28
C TYR A 31 9.44 17.83 -4.53
N SER A 32 9.88 18.01 -5.76
CA SER A 32 11.19 17.53 -6.20
C SER A 32 11.90 18.76 -6.75
N GLY A 33 12.92 19.27 -6.05
CA GLY A 33 13.34 20.67 -6.21
C GLY A 33 13.96 21.03 -7.56
N GLN A 34 14.13 20.05 -8.47
CA GLN A 34 14.49 20.27 -9.86
C GLN A 34 13.28 20.67 -10.75
N PHE A 35 12.06 20.34 -10.33
CA PHE A 35 10.82 20.64 -11.05
C PHE A 35 10.03 21.69 -10.26
N GLY A 36 9.72 22.81 -10.90
CA GLY A 36 9.05 23.96 -10.25
C GLY A 36 7.61 23.72 -9.80
N SER A 37 7.07 22.51 -9.97
CA SER A 37 5.71 22.15 -9.56
C SER A 37 5.67 20.75 -8.95
N PRO A 38 4.85 20.54 -7.89
CA PRO A 38 4.68 19.22 -7.31
C PRO A 38 3.96 18.29 -8.28
N TYR A 39 4.39 17.03 -8.30
CA TYR A 39 3.64 15.97 -8.95
C TYR A 39 2.77 15.27 -7.90
N SER A 40 1.47 15.18 -8.12
CA SER A 40 0.55 14.49 -7.20
C SER A 40 -0.16 13.33 -7.87
N ALA A 41 -0.34 12.24 -7.15
CA ALA A 41 -1.01 11.04 -7.63
C ALA A 41 -1.69 10.29 -6.47
N PRO A 42 -2.73 9.49 -6.77
CA PRO A 42 -3.25 8.51 -5.82
C PRO A 42 -2.18 7.54 -5.36
N ILE A 43 -2.23 7.16 -4.09
CA ILE A 43 -1.33 6.12 -3.55
C ILE A 43 -1.84 4.76 -4.04
N VAL A 44 -1.06 4.12 -4.91
CA VAL A 44 -1.32 2.75 -5.35
C VAL A 44 -0.61 1.80 -4.39
N ASN A 45 -1.36 1.26 -3.42
CA ASN A 45 -0.86 0.30 -2.45
C ASN A 45 -1.86 -0.84 -2.24
N GLU A 46 -1.48 -2.05 -2.66
CA GLU A 46 -2.30 -3.25 -2.53
C GLU A 46 -2.10 -3.98 -1.19
N THR A 47 -1.20 -3.47 -0.34
CA THR A 47 -0.89 -4.09 0.95
C THR A 47 -2.12 -4.09 1.85
N ARG A 48 -2.44 -5.28 2.38
CA ARG A 48 -3.45 -5.48 3.41
C ARG A 48 -2.78 -5.49 4.78
N TYR A 49 -3.06 -4.47 5.59
CA TYR A 49 -2.46 -4.33 6.92
C TYR A 49 -3.31 -5.05 7.97
N LYS A 50 -2.66 -5.75 8.90
CA LYS A 50 -3.32 -6.48 10.00
C LYS A 50 -3.94 -5.55 11.05
N SER A 51 -3.55 -4.28 11.08
CA SER A 51 -4.07 -3.28 12.00
C SER A 51 -3.93 -1.87 11.42
N GLU A 52 -4.77 -0.95 11.90
CA GLU A 52 -4.72 0.48 11.57
C GLU A 52 -3.34 1.06 11.86
N LYS A 53 -2.79 0.78 13.05
CA LYS A 53 -1.44 1.22 13.45
C LYS A 53 -0.34 0.84 12.45
N LEU A 54 -0.40 -0.36 11.87
CA LEU A 54 0.59 -0.78 10.87
C LEU A 54 0.40 -0.04 9.54
N CYS A 55 -0.85 0.23 9.18
CA CYS A 55 -1.18 1.04 8.01
C CYS A 55 -0.72 2.51 8.20
N ASP A 56 -0.99 3.12 9.35
CA ASP A 56 -0.54 4.49 9.66
C ASP A 56 0.99 4.58 9.73
N ALA A 57 1.65 3.56 10.28
CA ALA A 57 3.11 3.49 10.26
C ALA A 57 3.65 3.47 8.83
N ALA A 58 2.97 2.79 7.90
CA ALA A 58 3.34 2.82 6.49
C ALA A 58 3.09 4.21 5.84
N ILE A 59 2.01 4.91 6.18
CA ILE A 59 1.79 6.30 5.74
C ILE A 59 2.97 7.18 6.18
N ASN A 60 3.37 7.07 7.45
CA ASN A 60 4.50 7.83 8.01
C ASN A 60 5.84 7.48 7.35
N GLN A 61 6.04 6.22 6.94
CA GLN A 61 7.24 5.84 6.18
C GLN A 61 7.27 6.51 4.81
N ILE A 62 6.12 6.65 4.14
CA ILE A 62 6.04 7.34 2.84
C ILE A 62 6.38 8.83 3.01
N THR A 63 5.89 9.51 4.05
CA THR A 63 6.21 10.93 4.28
C THR A 63 7.69 11.16 4.60
N GLN A 64 8.39 10.16 5.13
CA GLN A 64 9.82 10.21 5.42
C GLN A 64 10.69 9.76 4.24
N SER A 65 10.08 9.34 3.13
CA SER A 65 10.79 8.89 1.95
C SER A 65 11.39 10.04 1.14
N HIS A 66 12.39 9.72 0.32
CA HIS A 66 13.04 10.68 -0.57
C HIS A 66 12.55 10.48 -2.01
N PRO A 67 12.22 11.55 -2.75
CA PRO A 67 11.87 11.44 -4.15
C PRO A 67 12.99 10.76 -4.96
N ARG A 68 12.60 9.91 -5.90
CA ARG A 68 13.51 9.31 -6.88
C ARG A 68 13.04 9.66 -8.28
N TYR A 69 13.99 9.90 -9.17
CA TYR A 69 13.73 10.12 -10.58
C TYR A 69 14.17 8.91 -11.36
N THR A 70 13.32 8.46 -12.27
CA THR A 70 13.74 7.62 -13.39
C THR A 70 13.53 8.42 -14.67
N SER A 71 14.42 8.24 -15.63
CA SER A 71 14.36 8.86 -16.94
C SER A 71 14.40 7.77 -18.00
N ILE A 72 13.86 8.06 -19.17
CA ILE A 72 13.92 7.17 -20.34
C ILE A 72 14.87 7.82 -21.33
N ASN A 73 15.84 7.05 -21.86
CA ASN A 73 16.77 7.56 -22.87
C ASN A 73 16.10 7.64 -24.25
N SER A 74 16.84 8.11 -25.26
CA SER A 74 16.35 8.24 -26.65
C SER A 74 15.95 6.92 -27.32
N GLU A 75 16.37 5.78 -26.77
CA GLU A 75 16.08 4.43 -27.29
C GLU A 75 14.88 3.78 -26.58
N GLY A 76 14.22 4.50 -25.67
CA GLY A 76 13.09 3.97 -24.90
C GLY A 76 13.50 3.13 -23.69
N VAL A 77 14.78 3.10 -23.32
CA VAL A 77 15.28 2.34 -22.18
C VAL A 77 15.14 3.14 -20.89
N MET A 78 14.52 2.53 -19.88
CA MET A 78 14.42 3.09 -18.53
C MET A 78 15.79 3.09 -17.85
N LEU A 79 16.27 4.27 -17.49
CA LEU A 79 17.53 4.46 -16.78
C LEU A 79 17.34 4.21 -15.26
N PRO A 80 18.41 3.78 -14.56
CA PRO A 80 18.36 3.53 -13.13
C PRO A 80 17.83 4.72 -12.35
N ALA A 81 16.99 4.46 -11.35
CA ALA A 81 16.40 5.52 -10.56
C ALA A 81 17.45 6.23 -9.68
N SER A 82 17.62 7.54 -9.86
CA SER A 82 18.48 8.39 -9.04
C SER A 82 17.70 9.06 -7.90
N LYS A 83 18.35 9.33 -6.77
CA LYS A 83 17.74 10.10 -5.68
C LYS A 83 17.68 11.57 -6.08
N ALA A 84 16.58 12.25 -5.77
CA ALA A 84 16.53 13.69 -5.90
C ALA A 84 17.51 14.34 -4.93
N THR A 85 18.24 15.36 -5.40
CA THR A 85 19.18 16.13 -4.57
C THR A 85 18.46 16.92 -3.47
N ASN A 86 17.22 17.33 -3.74
CA ASN A 86 16.34 18.04 -2.82
C ASN A 86 14.87 17.66 -3.07
N GLY A 87 14.04 17.80 -2.04
CA GLY A 87 12.61 17.53 -2.15
C GLY A 87 12.03 16.84 -0.93
N TRP A 88 10.70 16.76 -0.88
CA TRP A 88 9.94 16.15 0.21
C TRP A 88 8.65 15.54 -0.33
N VAL A 89 8.08 14.60 0.43
CA VAL A 89 6.85 13.91 0.08
C VAL A 89 5.74 14.34 1.04
N ALA A 90 4.67 14.90 0.49
CA ALA A 90 3.43 15.15 1.21
C ALA A 90 2.50 13.96 1.03
N VAL A 91 1.81 13.55 2.08
CA VAL A 91 0.81 12.48 2.01
C VAL A 91 -0.47 12.93 2.70
N ALA A 92 -1.59 12.80 2.00
CA ALA A 92 -2.93 12.93 2.56
C ALA A 92 -3.64 11.59 2.36
N ALA A 93 -3.57 10.74 3.39
CA ALA A 93 -4.09 9.38 3.33
C ALA A 93 -4.77 8.99 4.64
N ALA A 94 -5.65 8.01 4.53
CA ALA A 94 -6.33 7.38 5.64
C ALA A 94 -6.26 5.86 5.49
N CYS A 95 -6.31 5.17 6.62
CA CYS A 95 -6.44 3.73 6.68
C CYS A 95 -7.93 3.40 6.82
N ILE A 96 -8.47 2.65 5.87
CA ILE A 96 -9.88 2.27 5.87
C ILE A 96 -9.98 0.77 6.17
N LYS A 97 -10.77 0.43 7.18
CA LYS A 97 -11.08 -0.96 7.52
C LYS A 97 -11.90 -1.59 6.39
N GLN A 98 -11.54 -2.81 6.02
CA GLN A 98 -12.18 -3.66 5.02
C GLN A 98 -12.45 -5.02 5.65
N THR A 99 -13.43 -5.73 5.11
CA THR A 99 -13.84 -7.06 5.56
C THR A 99 -14.02 -7.93 4.32
N GLU A 100 -13.50 -9.16 4.35
CA GLU A 100 -13.51 -10.13 3.23
C GLU A 100 -13.78 -11.54 3.73
#